data_AF-A0A2N2IZ10-F1
#
_entry.id   AF-A0A2N2IZ10-F1
#
_cell.length_a   1.000
_cell.length_b   1.000
_cell.length_c   1.000
_cell.angle_alpha   90.00
_cell.angle_beta   90.00
_cell.angle_gamma   90.00
#
_symmetry.space_group_name_H-M   'P 1'
#
loop_
_entity.id
_entity.type
_entity.pdbx_description
1 polymer ?
#
loop_
_entity_poly.entity_id
_entity_poly.type
_entity_poly.pdbx_seq_one_letter_code
_entity_poly.pdbx_strand_id
1 'polypeptide(L)' 'TRTATPLKRLGTPEEVARVIVFLASDANDFITGSVVSVDGGQALWGDIWPIPEPTESE' A
#
# COMPACT_ATOMS: atom_id res chain seq x y z
N THR A 1 -2.54 -9.84 -11.35
CA THR A 1 -3.13 -11.04 -10.71
C THR A 1 -2.82 -10.98 -9.23
N ARG A 2 -3.72 -11.45 -8.36
CA ARG A 2 -3.72 -11.31 -6.88
C ARG A 2 -2.38 -11.64 -6.18
N THR A 3 -1.52 -12.42 -6.85
CA THR A 3 -0.14 -12.77 -6.47
C THR A 3 0.90 -11.66 -6.58
N ALA A 4 0.60 -10.54 -7.25
CA ALA A 4 1.55 -9.46 -7.51
C ALA A 4 1.73 -8.49 -6.33
N THR A 5 0.84 -8.50 -5.33
CA THR A 5 0.94 -7.64 -4.15
C THR A 5 1.13 -8.49 -2.89
N PRO A 6 2.03 -8.10 -1.96
CA PRO A 6 2.16 -8.73 -0.66
C PRO A 6 0.83 -8.82 0.11
N LEU A 7 -0.04 -7.82 -0.04
CA LEU A 7 -1.36 -7.81 0.58
C LEU A 7 -2.37 -8.82 -0.02
N LYS A 8 -2.03 -9.50 -1.13
CA LYS A 8 -2.87 -10.54 -1.76
C LYS A 8 -4.29 -10.10 -2.06
N ARG A 9 -4.49 -8.80 -2.27
CA ARG A 9 -5.77 -8.19 -2.67
C ARG A 9 -5.52 -6.93 -3.49
N LEU A 10 -6.57 -6.49 -4.18
CA LEU A 10 -6.60 -5.17 -4.79
C LEU A 10 -6.87 -4.13 -3.71
N GLY A 11 -6.25 -2.97 -3.90
CA GLY A 11 -6.55 -1.79 -3.09
C GLY A 11 -7.91 -1.19 -3.45
N THR A 12 -8.47 -0.40 -2.54
CA THR A 12 -9.68 0.40 -2.82
C THR A 12 -9.31 1.88 -3.02
N PRO A 13 -10.13 2.67 -3.74
CA PRO A 13 -9.89 4.11 -3.90
C PRO A 13 -9.75 4.85 -2.57
N GLU A 14 -10.48 4.43 -1.53
CA GLU A 14 -10.46 5.02 -0.20
C GLU A 14 -9.09 4.86 0.49
N GLU A 15 -8.32 3.82 0.16
CA GLU A 15 -6.96 3.63 0.68
C GLU A 15 -6.00 4.71 0.20
N VAL A 16 -6.12 5.11 -1.07
CA VAL A 16 -5.36 6.23 -1.63
C VAL A 16 -5.86 7.55 -1.06
N ALA A 17 -7.19 7.73 -0.96
CA ALA A 17 -7.80 8.95 -0.43
C ALA A 17 -7.34 9.26 1.00
N ARG A 18 -7.18 8.25 1.86
CA ARG A 18 -6.69 8.43 3.23
C ARG A 18 -5.28 9.05 3.28
N VAL A 19 -4.37 8.62 2.41
CA VAL A 19 -3.02 9.20 2.32
C VAL A 19 -3.07 10.62 1.80
N ILE A 20 -3.93 10.90 0.81
CA ILE A 20 -4.12 12.25 0.29
C ILE A 20 -4.65 13.18 1.39
N VAL A 21 -5.68 12.76 2.14
CA VAL A 21 -6.25 13.54 3.24
C VAL A 21 -5.21 13.78 4.34
N PHE A 22 -4.42 12.76 4.68
CA PHE A 22 -3.31 12.93 5.61
C PHE A 22 -2.35 14.02 5.12
N LEU A 23 -1.85 13.94 3.89
CA LEU A 23 -0.91 14.90 3.31
C LEU A 23 -1.50 16.31 3.14
N ALA A 24 -2.81 16.44 2.94
CA ALA A 24 -3.49 17.72 2.82
C ALA A 24 -3.86 18.36 4.17
N SER A 25 -3.70 17.63 5.28
CA SER A 25 -4.03 18.11 6.63
C SER A 25 -2.85 18.82 7.29
N ASP A 26 -3.11 19.49 8.42
CA ASP A 26 -2.08 20.13 9.26
C ASP A 26 -1.19 19.12 10.01
N ALA A 27 -1.37 17.82 9.79
CA ALA A 27 -0.62 16.77 10.50
C ALA A 27 0.78 16.52 9.94
N ASN A 28 1.19 17.19 8.85
CA ASN A 28 2.38 16.82 8.08
C ASN A 28 3.22 18.01 7.58
N ASP A 29 3.29 19.12 8.34
CA ASP A 29 3.91 20.40 7.96
C ASP A 29 5.37 20.37 7.46
N PHE A 30 6.07 19.24 7.60
CA PHE A 30 7.46 19.08 7.18
C PHE A 30 7.66 18.01 6.09
N ILE A 31 6.59 17.44 5.55
CA ILE A 31 6.65 16.44 4.47
C ILE A 31 6.52 17.15 3.13
N THR A 32 7.61 17.20 2.35
CA THR A 32 7.62 17.76 1.00
C THR A 32 8.67 17.08 0.12
N GLY A 33 8.46 17.07 -1.19
CA GLY A 33 9.37 16.45 -2.16
C GLY A 33 9.45 14.91 -2.13
N SER A 34 8.57 14.26 -1.36
CA SER A 34 8.52 12.80 -1.23
C SER A 34 7.43 12.18 -2.11
N VAL A 35 7.68 10.97 -2.62
CA VAL A 35 6.67 10.13 -3.28
C VAL A 35 6.24 9.04 -2.31
N VAL A 36 4.93 8.92 -2.08
CA VAL A 36 4.36 7.87 -1.22
C VAL A 36 3.65 6.84 -2.09
N SER A 37 4.18 5.62 -2.15
CA SER A 37 3.56 4.51 -2.88
C SER A 37 2.44 3.89 -2.06
N VAL A 38 1.23 3.80 -2.65
CA VAL A 38 0.05 3.14 -2.05
C VAL A 38 -0.36 1.98 -2.94
N ASP A 39 0.43 0.91 -2.93
CA ASP A 39 0.32 -0.21 -3.87
C ASP A 39 0.25 -1.59 -3.18
N GLY A 40 0.11 -1.60 -1.86
CA GLY A 40 0.12 -2.83 -1.07
C GLY A 40 1.47 -3.55 -1.09
N GLY A 41 2.57 -2.84 -1.36
CA GLY A 41 3.93 -3.36 -1.42
C GLY A 41 4.34 -3.91 -2.80
N GLN A 42 3.55 -3.66 -3.84
CA GLN A 42 3.78 -4.20 -5.18
C GLN A 42 5.13 -3.77 -5.76
N ALA A 43 5.54 -2.52 -5.59
CA ALA A 43 6.78 -1.98 -6.17
C ALA A 43 8.05 -2.66 -5.62
N LEU A 44 7.97 -3.22 -4.41
CA LEU A 44 9.07 -3.95 -3.76
C LEU A 44 8.87 -5.47 -3.81
N TRP A 45 7.80 -5.92 -4.46
CA TRP A 45 7.50 -7.34 -4.58
C TRP A 45 8.33 -7.99 -5.68
N GLY A 46 9.02 -9.07 -5.34
CA GLY A 46 9.82 -9.86 -6.26
C GLY A 46 9.92 -11.33 -5.81
N ASP A 47 10.34 -12.21 -6.71
CA ASP A 47 10.28 -13.67 -6.56
C ASP A 47 11.20 -14.27 -5.47
N ILE A 48 11.93 -13.44 -4.72
CA ILE A 48 12.99 -13.90 -3.79
C ILE A 48 12.42 -14.33 -2.43
N TRP A 49 11.21 -13.91 -2.05
CA TRP A 49 10.63 -14.27 -0.74
C TRP A 49 9.13 -14.64 -0.84
N PRO A 50 8.78 -15.93 -0.78
CA PRO A 50 7.38 -16.36 -0.87
C PRO A 50 6.63 -16.06 0.44
N ILE A 51 5.67 -15.13 0.37
CA ILE A 51 4.69 -14.90 1.44
C ILE A 51 3.52 -15.87 1.23
N PRO A 52 3.16 -16.68 2.24
CA PRO A 52 2.03 -17.62 2.15
C PRO A 52 0.71 -16.87 1.90
N GLU A 53 -0.23 -17.54 1.25
CA GLU A 53 -1.58 -17.02 1.07
C GLU A 53 -2.25 -16.84 2.45
N PRO A 54 -3.08 -15.79 2.65
CA PRO A 54 -3.82 -15.63 3.89
C PRO A 54 -4.76 -16.83 4.08
N THR A 55 -4.75 -17.44 5.26
CA THR A 55 -5.78 -18.41 5.64
C THR A 55 -7.13 -17.68 5.73
N GLU A 56 -8.21 -18.23 5.17
CA GLU A 56 -9.52 -17.57 4.99
C GLU A 56 -10.28 -17.19 6.29
N SER A 57 -9.61 -17.00 7.42
CA SER A 57 -10.22 -16.88 8.75
C SER A 57 -9.81 -15.64 9.57
N GLU A 58 -9.14 -14.64 8.99
CA GLU A 58 -8.82 -13.36 9.69
C GLU A 58 -9.17 -12.13 8.86
#